data_AF-A0AA38REW3-F1
#
_entry.id   AF-A0AA38REW3-F1
#
_cell.length_a   1.000
_cell.length_b   1.000
_cell.length_c   1.000
_cell.angle_alpha   90.00
_cell.angle_beta   90.00
_cell.angle_gamma   90.00
#
_symmetry.space_group_name_H-M   'P 1'
#
loop_
_entity.id
_entity.type
_entity.pdbx_description
1 polymer ?
#
loop_
_entity_poly.entity_id
_entity_poly.type
_entity_poly.pdbx_seq_one_letter_code
_entity_poly.pdbx_strand_id
1 'polypeptide(L)'
;MVRCLLPLGAALLGAYTVAAQETAKCSLEKKCPKETPCCSQYGECGIGAYCLGGCDPRMSFSLDACVPAPVCESKVYPMTSLDRVVDVGKYFGDPSKADWVSQGEPLLYNGNVLLTMPKQSVGTVLASTTYMWYGNVKARVKTSRGQGVVTAFILLSDVKDEIDYEWVGTDLTVAQTNYYFQGVPDYQNSGNITGLSDTFNNFHDYEIRWTPDEITWLVDGKVGRTKKRSETWNATANQWNYPQSPARVQLSIWPGGAETNAKGTIDWAGGPIDWNSEDIQNYGYDFATFGQVEVECYNATSGPGTNSKTSYTYSDARGTNDTIVDGDRGTILKSFSGTGLDMNAGGSSSSSGASASGTATKSASGAVASVPGGTASGPGSSPGEQGDGVSSAGSGDGAGGSSTGSSAGCQATGFSQDCGGSSSSSGNGGTNAGARVVERTVGASALAVLVAVGGMMWL
;
A
#
# COMPACT_ATOMS: atom_id res chain seq x y z
N MET A 1 10.62 -16.96 -73.77
CA MET A 1 10.47 -18.29 -73.15
C MET A 1 11.71 -18.59 -72.31
N VAL A 2 11.65 -18.39 -71.00
CA VAL A 2 12.26 -19.25 -69.96
C VAL A 2 11.48 -18.90 -68.69
N ARG A 3 10.79 -19.91 -68.16
CA ARG A 3 10.05 -19.87 -66.89
C ARG A 3 11.06 -19.96 -65.74
N CYS A 4 10.87 -19.16 -64.69
CA CYS A 4 11.29 -19.57 -63.36
C CYS A 4 10.21 -19.14 -62.36
N LEU A 5 9.47 -20.13 -61.88
CA LEU A 5 8.50 -20.05 -60.81
C LEU A 5 9.26 -19.97 -59.49
N LEU A 6 9.06 -18.91 -58.71
CA LEU A 6 9.45 -18.84 -57.31
C LEU A 6 8.19 -19.08 -56.46
N PRO A 7 8.25 -19.96 -55.45
CA PRO A 7 7.08 -20.31 -54.64
C PRO A 7 6.77 -19.21 -53.61
N LEU A 8 5.49 -18.89 -53.46
CA LEU A 8 4.96 -18.12 -52.34
C LEU A 8 5.27 -18.87 -51.03
N GLY A 9 6.28 -18.40 -50.29
CA GLY A 9 6.47 -18.75 -48.89
C GLY A 9 5.46 -17.97 -48.05
N ALA A 10 4.40 -18.64 -47.59
CA ALA A 10 3.50 -18.10 -46.59
C ALA A 10 4.26 -17.99 -45.25
N ALA A 11 4.72 -16.78 -44.91
CA ALA A 11 5.24 -16.48 -43.58
C ALA A 11 4.05 -16.47 -42.60
N LEU A 12 3.84 -17.58 -41.90
CA LEU A 12 3.03 -17.64 -40.69
C LEU A 12 3.72 -16.80 -39.61
N LEU A 13 3.40 -15.51 -39.57
CA LEU A 13 3.63 -14.66 -38.41
C LEU A 13 2.71 -15.18 -37.29
N GLY A 14 3.24 -16.08 -36.47
CA GLY A 14 2.64 -16.43 -35.19
C GLY A 14 2.59 -15.17 -34.34
N ALA A 15 1.41 -14.56 -34.25
CA ALA A 15 1.14 -13.56 -33.24
C ALA A 15 1.21 -14.26 -31.88
N TYR A 16 2.35 -14.12 -31.19
CA TYR A 16 2.43 -14.43 -29.78
C TYR A 16 1.58 -13.39 -29.07
N THR A 17 0.33 -13.73 -28.78
CA THR A 17 -0.45 -13.03 -27.77
C THR A 17 0.30 -13.22 -26.45
N VAL A 18 0.93 -12.16 -25.97
CA VAL A 18 1.35 -12.08 -24.57
C VAL A 18 0.06 -12.04 -23.77
N ALA A 19 -0.46 -13.20 -23.40
CA ALA A 19 -1.51 -13.29 -22.41
C ALA A 19 -0.94 -12.64 -21.14
N ALA A 20 -1.58 -11.57 -20.67
CA ALA A 20 -1.33 -11.05 -19.33
C ALA A 20 -1.56 -12.22 -18.38
N GLN A 21 -0.49 -12.76 -17.81
CA GLN A 21 -0.58 -13.91 -16.93
C GLN A 21 -1.21 -13.42 -15.63
N GLU A 22 -2.50 -13.71 -15.46
CA GLU A 22 -3.24 -13.34 -14.27
C GLU A 22 -2.54 -13.98 -13.06
N THR A 23 -2.06 -13.16 -12.13
CA THR A 23 -1.33 -13.65 -10.96
C THR A 23 -2.32 -14.42 -10.09
N ALA A 24 -1.98 -15.67 -9.75
CA ALA A 24 -2.86 -16.50 -8.93
C ALA A 24 -3.15 -15.80 -7.59
N LYS A 25 -4.42 -15.76 -7.19
CA LYS A 25 -4.84 -15.15 -5.91
C LYS A 25 -4.85 -16.17 -4.76
N CYS A 26 -4.65 -15.68 -3.55
CA CYS A 26 -4.68 -16.44 -2.30
C CYS A 26 -5.64 -15.85 -1.27
N SER A 27 -6.16 -16.72 -0.41
CA SER A 27 -7.00 -16.41 0.75
C SER A 27 -6.80 -17.47 1.83
N LEU A 28 -7.50 -17.36 2.97
CA LEU A 28 -7.47 -18.39 4.02
C LEU A 28 -8.03 -19.74 3.53
N GLU A 29 -8.93 -19.71 2.55
CA GLU A 29 -9.58 -20.88 1.93
C GLU A 29 -8.78 -21.40 0.73
N LYS A 30 -7.96 -20.55 0.11
CA LYS A 30 -7.22 -20.87 -1.11
C LYS A 30 -5.74 -20.50 -0.96
N LYS A 31 -4.91 -21.50 -0.65
CA LYS A 31 -3.47 -21.32 -0.53
C LYS A 31 -2.78 -21.16 -1.88
N CYS A 32 -1.63 -20.49 -1.86
CA CYS A 32 -0.76 -20.43 -3.03
C CYS A 32 -0.22 -21.81 -3.45
N PRO A 33 0.01 -22.02 -4.77
CA PRO A 33 0.63 -23.24 -5.28
C PRO A 33 2.13 -23.28 -4.96
N LYS A 34 2.75 -24.46 -5.07
CA LYS A 34 4.15 -24.67 -4.68
C LYS A 34 5.14 -23.83 -5.52
N GLU A 35 4.80 -23.57 -6.77
CA GLU A 35 5.65 -22.86 -7.75
C GLU A 35 5.70 -21.35 -7.50
N THR A 36 4.65 -20.79 -6.90
CA THR A 36 4.55 -19.39 -6.47
C THR A 36 4.06 -19.33 -5.01
N PRO A 37 4.86 -19.82 -4.05
CA PRO A 37 4.37 -20.26 -2.75
C PRO A 37 4.00 -19.13 -1.79
N CYS A 38 4.37 -17.89 -2.09
CA CYS A 38 4.22 -16.75 -1.19
C CYS A 38 2.97 -15.95 -1.50
N CYS A 39 2.10 -15.77 -0.51
CA CYS A 39 0.92 -14.92 -0.62
C CYS A 39 1.25 -13.50 -0.16
N SER A 40 1.32 -12.54 -1.08
CA SER A 40 1.68 -11.15 -0.77
C SER A 40 0.62 -10.44 0.10
N GLN A 41 0.95 -9.22 0.54
CA GLN A 41 0.02 -8.36 1.27
C GLN A 41 -1.31 -8.15 0.54
N TYR A 42 -1.30 -8.22 -0.79
CA TYR A 42 -2.46 -7.95 -1.65
C TYR A 42 -3.19 -9.21 -2.11
N GLY A 43 -2.92 -10.37 -1.49
CA GLY A 43 -3.58 -11.63 -1.82
C GLY A 43 -3.12 -12.22 -3.15
N GLU A 44 -1.85 -12.04 -3.50
CA GLU A 44 -1.28 -12.49 -4.78
C GLU A 44 -0.14 -13.48 -4.56
N CYS A 45 -0.15 -14.58 -5.30
CA CYS A 45 0.84 -15.65 -5.21
C CYS A 45 2.04 -15.37 -6.10
N GLY A 46 3.24 -15.40 -5.52
CA GLY A 46 4.49 -15.18 -6.25
C GLY A 46 5.73 -15.74 -5.58
N ILE A 47 6.89 -15.25 -6.05
CA ILE A 47 8.24 -15.52 -5.52
C ILE A 47 8.96 -14.19 -5.31
N GLY A 48 10.15 -14.19 -4.68
CA GLY A 48 10.97 -12.99 -4.55
C GLY A 48 10.28 -11.93 -3.70
N ALA A 49 9.97 -10.78 -4.28
CA ALA A 49 9.35 -9.65 -3.58
C ALA A 49 8.01 -10.00 -2.91
N TYR A 50 7.24 -10.95 -3.48
CA TYR A 50 5.99 -11.47 -2.90
C TYR A 50 6.21 -12.20 -1.57
N CYS A 51 7.42 -12.71 -1.34
CA CYS A 51 7.79 -13.44 -0.14
C CYS A 51 8.36 -12.55 0.96
N LEU A 52 8.71 -11.30 0.63
CA LEU A 52 9.20 -10.31 1.59
C LEU A 52 8.02 -9.68 2.33
N GLY A 53 8.29 -8.58 3.04
CA GLY A 53 7.36 -8.09 4.06
C GLY A 53 5.91 -7.92 3.58
N GLY A 54 4.98 -8.43 4.39
CA GLY A 54 3.55 -8.48 4.10
C GLY A 54 3.09 -9.83 3.55
N CYS A 55 4.00 -10.79 3.37
CA CYS A 55 3.68 -12.15 2.97
C CYS A 55 2.91 -12.89 4.09
N ASP A 56 1.67 -13.29 3.86
CA ASP A 56 0.85 -13.99 4.86
C ASP A 56 1.15 -15.50 4.83
N PRO A 57 1.80 -16.08 5.87
CA PRO A 57 2.15 -17.50 5.91
C PRO A 57 0.94 -18.42 5.99
N ARG A 58 -0.23 -17.93 6.43
CA ARG A 58 -1.46 -18.73 6.58
C ARG A 58 -2.10 -19.00 5.22
N MET A 59 -2.01 -18.01 4.32
CA MET A 59 -2.52 -18.06 2.95
C MET A 59 -1.46 -18.54 1.93
N SER A 60 -0.21 -18.66 2.37
CA SER A 60 0.89 -19.20 1.57
C SER A 60 0.86 -20.73 1.48
N PHE A 61 1.66 -21.31 0.57
CA PHE A 61 1.76 -22.75 0.36
C PHE A 61 2.08 -23.52 1.66
N SER A 62 2.93 -22.93 2.50
CA SER A 62 3.28 -23.43 3.84
C SER A 62 3.72 -22.27 4.73
N LEU A 63 3.79 -22.48 6.05
CA LEU A 63 4.24 -21.45 7.00
C LEU A 63 5.66 -20.94 6.72
N ASP A 64 6.51 -21.77 6.12
CA ASP A 64 7.89 -21.44 5.76
C ASP A 64 8.05 -20.78 4.39
N ALA A 65 6.96 -20.54 3.66
CA ALA A 65 7.03 -19.97 2.32
C ALA A 65 7.49 -18.51 2.32
N CYS A 66 7.06 -17.74 3.32
CA CYS A 66 7.45 -16.35 3.48
C CYS A 66 8.88 -16.23 4.02
N VAL A 67 9.55 -15.15 3.64
CA VAL A 67 10.84 -14.79 4.21
C VAL A 67 10.63 -14.39 5.68
N PRO A 68 11.44 -14.89 6.62
CA PRO A 68 11.37 -14.48 8.02
C PRO A 68 11.44 -12.96 8.20
N ALA A 69 10.58 -12.42 9.06
CA ALA A 69 10.42 -10.99 9.26
C ALA A 69 11.54 -10.43 10.16
N PRO A 70 12.37 -9.46 9.73
CA PRO A 70 13.46 -8.95 10.56
C PRO A 70 12.96 -8.33 11.87
N VAL A 71 13.62 -8.64 13.00
CA VAL A 71 13.22 -8.10 14.31
C VAL A 71 13.41 -6.59 14.40
N CYS A 72 12.67 -5.99 15.34
CA CYS A 72 12.65 -4.56 15.62
C CYS A 72 14.03 -4.00 15.98
N GLU A 73 14.29 -2.74 15.59
CA GLU A 73 15.42 -1.94 16.08
C GLU A 73 14.87 -0.61 16.62
N SER A 74 15.22 -0.25 17.86
CA SER A 74 14.80 1.04 18.42
C SER A 74 15.61 2.13 17.74
N LYS A 75 14.93 3.01 17.01
CA LYS A 75 15.58 3.94 16.08
C LYS A 75 14.74 5.17 15.82
N VAL A 76 15.43 6.29 15.63
CA VAL A 76 14.87 7.53 15.09
C VAL A 76 15.22 7.62 13.62
N TYR A 77 14.20 7.79 12.79
CA TYR A 77 14.27 8.01 11.36
C TYR A 77 14.00 9.49 11.07
N PRO A 78 15.04 10.35 10.99
CA PRO A 78 14.86 11.72 10.53
C PRO A 78 14.49 11.64 9.05
N MET A 79 13.24 11.96 8.69
CA MET A 79 12.71 11.83 7.33
C MET A 79 13.25 12.97 6.44
N THR A 80 14.57 13.12 6.40
CA THR A 80 15.29 14.24 5.77
C THR A 80 16.10 13.80 4.55
N SER A 81 16.16 12.48 4.26
CA SER A 81 16.85 11.88 3.11
C SER A 81 16.10 10.64 2.61
N LEU A 82 16.33 10.28 1.34
CA LEU A 82 15.85 9.04 0.73
C LEU A 82 16.95 7.96 0.61
N ASP A 83 18.16 8.20 1.12
CA ASP A 83 19.31 7.27 0.97
C ASP A 83 19.06 5.88 1.59
N ARG A 84 18.13 5.80 2.56
CA ARG A 84 17.72 4.58 3.27
C ARG A 84 16.35 4.08 2.82
N VAL A 85 15.81 4.64 1.74
CA VAL A 85 14.55 4.23 1.11
C VAL A 85 14.89 3.46 -0.16
N VAL A 86 14.35 2.25 -0.30
CA VAL A 86 14.60 1.38 -1.46
C VAL A 86 13.30 1.00 -2.12
N ASP A 87 13.26 1.00 -3.44
CA ASP A 87 12.12 0.48 -4.19
C ASP A 87 11.90 -1.02 -3.87
N VAL A 88 10.63 -1.42 -3.72
CA VAL A 88 10.28 -2.82 -3.40
C VAL A 88 10.81 -3.82 -4.43
N GLY A 89 10.89 -3.43 -5.71
CA GLY A 89 11.45 -4.24 -6.79
C GLY A 89 12.98 -4.36 -6.76
N LYS A 90 13.64 -3.77 -5.75
CA LYS A 90 15.09 -3.81 -5.54
C LYS A 90 15.49 -4.25 -4.13
N TYR A 91 14.53 -4.46 -3.24
CA TYR A 91 14.79 -4.86 -1.87
C TYR A 91 14.85 -6.38 -1.73
N PHE A 92 15.88 -6.89 -1.06
CA PHE A 92 16.09 -8.33 -0.86
C PHE A 92 15.90 -8.79 0.59
N GLY A 93 15.40 -7.95 1.49
CA GLY A 93 15.19 -8.33 2.90
C GLY A 93 16.35 -8.05 3.86
N ASP A 94 17.30 -7.20 3.47
CA ASP A 94 18.42 -6.76 4.32
C ASP A 94 18.11 -5.43 5.03
N PRO A 95 17.67 -5.43 6.31
CA PRO A 95 17.35 -4.21 7.05
C PRO A 95 18.61 -3.35 7.33
N SER A 96 19.81 -3.92 7.23
CA SER A 96 21.04 -3.14 7.40
C SER A 96 21.31 -2.18 6.24
N LYS A 97 20.64 -2.36 5.09
CA LYS A 97 20.83 -1.55 3.88
C LYS A 97 19.76 -0.50 3.65
N ALA A 98 18.55 -0.74 4.14
CA ALA A 98 17.42 0.18 4.00
C ALA A 98 16.59 0.20 5.28
N ASP A 99 16.03 1.35 5.59
CA ASP A 99 15.08 1.54 6.69
C ASP A 99 13.63 1.40 6.20
N TRP A 100 13.40 1.79 4.94
CA TRP A 100 12.07 1.81 4.34
C TRP A 100 12.09 1.18 2.96
N VAL A 101 11.03 0.43 2.67
CA VAL A 101 10.71 -0.07 1.33
C VAL A 101 9.60 0.81 0.75
N SER A 102 9.81 1.32 -0.45
CA SER A 102 8.87 2.19 -1.16
C SER A 102 8.11 1.42 -2.24
N GLN A 103 6.82 1.70 -2.32
CA GLN A 103 5.97 1.50 -3.48
C GLN A 103 5.38 2.86 -3.84
N GLY A 104 5.66 3.37 -5.04
CA GLY A 104 5.38 4.75 -5.41
C GLY A 104 6.61 5.66 -5.26
N GLU A 105 6.38 6.97 -5.38
CA GLU A 105 7.43 7.97 -5.55
C GLU A 105 7.48 8.94 -4.35
N PRO A 106 8.33 8.67 -3.34
CA PRO A 106 8.61 9.63 -2.29
C PRO A 106 9.54 10.72 -2.81
N LEU A 107 9.34 11.95 -2.33
CA LEU A 107 10.17 13.12 -2.68
C LEU A 107 10.75 13.75 -1.41
N LEU A 108 11.80 14.57 -1.57
CA LEU A 108 12.30 15.43 -0.50
C LEU A 108 11.88 16.87 -0.72
N TYR A 109 11.36 17.50 0.32
CA TYR A 109 11.03 18.92 0.30
C TYR A 109 11.19 19.54 1.68
N ASN A 110 11.94 20.64 1.76
CA ASN A 110 12.20 21.40 2.98
C ASN A 110 12.65 20.54 4.18
N GLY A 111 13.51 19.55 3.93
CA GLY A 111 14.02 18.65 4.98
C GLY A 111 13.01 17.62 5.47
N ASN A 112 11.95 17.34 4.71
CA ASN A 112 10.96 16.31 5.01
C ASN A 112 10.80 15.35 3.81
N VAL A 113 10.27 14.15 4.08
CA VAL A 113 9.85 13.21 3.03
C VAL A 113 8.38 13.45 2.72
N LEU A 114 8.07 13.60 1.44
CA LEU A 114 6.72 13.69 0.91
C LEU A 114 6.37 12.35 0.31
N LEU A 115 5.22 11.80 0.68
CA LEU A 115 4.62 10.70 -0.06
C LEU A 115 3.67 11.31 -1.07
N THR A 116 3.86 10.99 -2.35
CA THR A 116 3.09 11.61 -3.43
C THR A 116 2.03 10.68 -3.97
N MET A 117 0.97 11.28 -4.50
CA MET A 117 -0.07 10.60 -5.26
C MET A 117 -0.30 11.38 -6.55
N PRO A 118 0.47 11.10 -7.61
CA PRO A 118 0.21 11.65 -8.93
C PRO A 118 -1.19 11.30 -9.42
N LYS A 119 -1.68 12.10 -10.37
CA LYS A 119 -2.99 11.90 -11.00
C LYS A 119 -3.18 10.45 -11.48
N GLN A 120 -4.30 9.84 -11.06
CA GLN A 120 -4.70 8.47 -11.41
C GLN A 120 -3.69 7.38 -11.00
N SER A 121 -2.84 7.66 -10.01
CA SER A 121 -1.96 6.67 -9.40
C SER A 121 -2.60 6.00 -8.17
N VAL A 122 -1.97 4.94 -7.68
CA VAL A 122 -2.36 4.26 -6.42
C VAL A 122 -1.78 4.93 -5.18
N GLY A 123 -1.02 6.02 -5.34
CA GLY A 123 -0.33 6.72 -4.26
C GLY A 123 1.05 6.14 -3.94
N THR A 124 1.52 6.41 -2.72
CA THR A 124 2.83 5.97 -2.24
C THR A 124 2.70 5.35 -0.86
N VAL A 125 3.40 4.24 -0.64
CA VAL A 125 3.55 3.57 0.66
C VAL A 125 5.04 3.43 0.98
N LEU A 126 5.43 3.83 2.19
CA LEU A 126 6.70 3.43 2.80
C LEU A 126 6.42 2.41 3.90
N ALA A 127 7.06 1.25 3.85
CA ALA A 127 6.98 0.22 4.89
C ALA A 127 8.35 0.02 5.54
N SER A 128 8.41 -0.05 6.87
CA SER A 128 9.65 -0.31 7.59
C SER A 128 10.23 -1.68 7.21
N THR A 129 11.56 -1.78 7.19
CA THR A 129 12.26 -3.04 6.90
C THR A 129 12.31 -4.00 8.09
N THR A 130 12.01 -3.51 9.29
CA THR A 130 11.93 -4.28 10.54
C THR A 130 10.49 -4.30 11.07
N TYR A 131 10.22 -5.30 11.91
CA TYR A 131 8.90 -5.55 12.50
C TYR A 131 8.96 -5.31 14.00
N MET A 132 8.07 -4.47 14.52
CA MET A 132 7.88 -4.31 15.96
C MET A 132 6.83 -5.30 16.47
N TRP A 133 7.09 -5.93 17.61
CA TRP A 133 6.12 -6.77 18.29
C TRP A 133 5.86 -6.16 19.66
N TYR A 134 4.82 -5.33 19.74
CA TYR A 134 4.64 -4.31 20.77
C TYR A 134 5.74 -3.24 20.74
N GLY A 135 5.57 -2.21 21.58
CA GLY A 135 6.47 -1.07 21.70
C GLY A 135 5.74 0.26 21.45
N ASN A 136 6.51 1.31 21.23
CA ASN A 136 5.98 2.62 20.89
C ASN A 136 6.46 3.02 19.49
N VAL A 137 5.56 3.61 18.71
CA VAL A 137 5.95 4.28 17.47
C VAL A 137 5.31 5.65 17.42
N LYS A 138 6.09 6.64 17.00
CA LYS A 138 5.67 8.04 16.89
C LYS A 138 6.06 8.60 15.54
N ALA A 139 5.11 9.21 14.84
CA ALA A 139 5.34 9.86 13.56
C ALA A 139 4.94 11.34 13.63
N ARG A 140 5.81 12.21 13.11
CA ARG A 140 5.53 13.63 12.93
C ARG A 140 4.98 13.88 11.53
N VAL A 141 3.69 14.22 11.43
CA VAL A 141 2.93 14.16 10.17
C VAL A 141 2.21 15.48 9.88
N LYS A 142 2.22 15.89 8.61
CA LYS A 142 1.17 16.72 7.99
C LYS A 142 0.43 15.86 6.96
N THR A 143 -0.89 15.86 7.04
CA THR A 143 -1.74 15.04 6.18
C THR A 143 -1.87 15.66 4.80
N SER A 144 -2.41 14.90 3.85
CA SER A 144 -2.96 15.48 2.63
C SER A 144 -4.34 16.13 2.88
N ARG A 145 -4.90 16.72 1.83
CA ARG A 145 -6.24 17.34 1.80
C ARG A 145 -6.98 16.94 0.52
N GLY A 146 -8.27 17.25 0.47
CA GLY A 146 -9.10 17.05 -0.71
C GLY A 146 -10.00 15.81 -0.63
N GLN A 147 -11.05 15.83 -1.46
CA GLN A 147 -12.03 14.77 -1.52
C GLN A 147 -11.39 13.47 -2.01
N GLY A 148 -11.69 12.34 -1.34
CA GLY A 148 -11.24 11.02 -1.74
C GLY A 148 -9.75 10.74 -1.49
N VAL A 149 -9.00 11.70 -0.94
CA VAL A 149 -7.57 11.53 -0.60
C VAL A 149 -7.44 11.07 0.86
N VAL A 150 -6.70 10.00 1.09
CA VAL A 150 -6.47 9.45 2.43
C VAL A 150 -4.98 9.44 2.73
N THR A 151 -4.61 9.93 3.91
CA THR A 151 -3.28 9.72 4.50
C THR A 151 -3.39 8.66 5.58
N ALA A 152 -2.40 7.78 5.73
CA ALA A 152 -2.40 6.79 6.79
C ALA A 152 -1.03 6.58 7.45
N PHE A 153 -1.08 6.20 8.73
CA PHE A 153 0.04 5.74 9.54
C PHE A 153 -0.41 4.48 10.26
N ILE A 154 0.11 3.33 9.83
CA ILE A 154 -0.42 2.00 10.15
C ILE A 154 0.69 1.12 10.72
N LEU A 155 0.37 0.32 11.74
CA LEU A 155 1.09 -0.90 12.07
C LEU A 155 0.37 -2.08 11.41
N LEU A 156 1.02 -2.75 10.47
CA LEU A 156 0.43 -3.90 9.76
C LEU A 156 1.33 -5.13 9.82
N SER A 157 0.79 -6.21 10.38
CA SER A 157 1.46 -7.52 10.44
C SER A 157 1.23 -8.35 9.17
N ASP A 158 2.07 -9.37 9.00
CA ASP A 158 1.94 -10.33 7.91
C ASP A 158 0.64 -11.15 7.99
N VAL A 159 0.13 -11.38 9.21
CA VAL A 159 -1.16 -12.04 9.45
C VAL A 159 -2.32 -11.06 9.61
N LYS A 160 -2.15 -9.79 9.19
CA LYS A 160 -3.20 -8.78 9.08
C LYS A 160 -3.79 -8.26 10.40
N ASP A 161 -3.11 -8.43 11.52
CA ASP A 161 -3.32 -7.51 12.64
C ASP A 161 -2.93 -6.10 12.22
N GLU A 162 -3.79 -5.13 12.54
CA GLU A 162 -3.69 -3.73 12.13
C GLU A 162 -3.96 -2.79 13.31
N ILE A 163 -3.20 -1.70 13.39
CA ILE A 163 -3.45 -0.56 14.28
C ILE A 163 -3.14 0.70 13.50
N ASP A 164 -4.07 1.63 13.38
CA ASP A 164 -3.92 2.74 12.45
C ASP A 164 -4.30 4.11 13.04
N TYR A 165 -3.72 5.11 12.38
CA TYR A 165 -4.34 6.41 12.17
C TYR A 165 -4.66 6.58 10.68
N GLU A 166 -5.84 7.09 10.39
CA GLU A 166 -6.23 7.55 9.05
C GLU A 166 -6.78 8.96 9.09
N TRP A 167 -6.48 9.74 8.04
CA TRP A 167 -7.00 11.08 7.84
C TRP A 167 -7.65 11.17 6.47
N VAL A 168 -8.92 11.53 6.46
CA VAL A 168 -9.69 11.80 5.25
C VAL A 168 -9.49 13.26 4.88
N GLY A 169 -9.05 13.55 3.66
CA GLY A 169 -8.65 14.90 3.24
C GLY A 169 -9.75 15.96 3.25
N THR A 170 -11.02 15.57 3.44
CA THR A 170 -12.15 16.49 3.64
C THR A 170 -12.32 16.96 5.08
N ASP A 171 -11.68 16.31 6.06
CA ASP A 171 -11.71 16.69 7.47
C ASP A 171 -10.30 16.83 8.03
N LEU A 172 -9.83 18.07 8.08
CA LEU A 172 -8.48 18.43 8.52
C LEU A 172 -8.39 18.69 10.03
N THR A 173 -9.39 18.28 10.81
CA THR A 173 -9.45 18.52 12.27
C THR A 173 -9.63 17.24 13.09
N VAL A 174 -9.63 16.10 12.40
CA VAL A 174 -9.90 14.78 12.99
C VAL A 174 -8.84 13.78 12.53
N ALA A 175 -8.29 13.04 13.48
CA ALA A 175 -7.56 11.81 13.21
C ALA A 175 -8.47 10.62 13.54
N GLN A 176 -8.72 9.75 12.57
CA GLN A 176 -9.43 8.51 12.80
C GLN A 176 -8.43 7.47 13.30
N THR A 177 -8.88 6.61 14.21
CA THR A 177 -8.11 5.52 14.79
C THR A 177 -8.89 4.24 14.62
N ASN A 178 -8.23 3.17 14.26
CA ASN A 178 -8.85 1.87 14.16
C ASN A 178 -7.87 0.75 14.49
N TYR A 179 -8.40 -0.45 14.60
CA TYR A 179 -7.61 -1.66 14.69
C TYR A 179 -8.40 -2.83 14.10
N TYR A 180 -7.68 -3.76 13.49
CA TYR A 180 -8.24 -5.02 13.02
C TYR A 180 -7.45 -6.20 13.59
N PHE A 181 -8.16 -7.28 13.87
CA PHE A 181 -7.53 -8.55 14.22
C PHE A 181 -7.56 -9.45 13.00
N GLN A 182 -6.38 -9.85 12.55
CA GLN A 182 -6.20 -10.82 11.49
C GLN A 182 -6.95 -10.54 10.17
N GLY A 183 -7.10 -9.26 9.82
CA GLY A 183 -7.67 -8.82 8.55
C GLY A 183 -9.18 -8.90 8.47
N VAL A 184 -9.84 -9.17 9.60
CA VAL A 184 -11.30 -9.17 9.71
C VAL A 184 -11.76 -7.74 9.99
N PRO A 185 -12.44 -7.06 9.05
CA PRO A 185 -12.93 -5.71 9.25
C PRO A 185 -14.03 -5.70 10.31
N ASP A 186 -13.90 -4.80 11.28
CA ASP A 186 -14.95 -4.47 12.22
C ASP A 186 -15.00 -2.95 12.38
N TYR A 187 -15.88 -2.33 11.60
CA TYR A 187 -16.01 -0.87 11.52
C TYR A 187 -16.52 -0.24 12.84
N GLN A 188 -17.02 -1.04 13.78
CA GLN A 188 -17.43 -0.56 15.11
C GLN A 188 -16.23 -0.25 16.01
N ASN A 189 -15.03 -0.69 15.64
CA ASN A 189 -13.80 -0.40 16.35
C ASN A 189 -13.18 0.95 15.96
N SER A 190 -13.75 1.70 15.03
CA SER A 190 -13.27 3.03 14.69
C SER A 190 -13.50 4.03 15.84
N GLY A 191 -12.63 5.03 15.95
CA GLY A 191 -12.75 6.10 16.92
C GLY A 191 -12.06 7.37 16.44
N ASN A 192 -12.55 8.54 16.84
CA ASN A 192 -12.06 9.83 16.36
C ASN A 192 -11.38 10.62 17.47
N ILE A 193 -10.20 11.14 17.17
CA ILE A 193 -9.55 12.19 17.96
C ILE A 193 -9.83 13.51 17.26
N THR A 194 -10.60 14.38 17.91
CA THR A 194 -11.13 15.63 17.32
C THR A 194 -10.51 16.87 17.94
N GLY A 195 -10.73 18.03 17.32
CA GLY A 195 -10.25 19.32 17.83
C GLY A 195 -8.77 19.57 17.55
N LEU A 196 -8.22 18.88 16.54
CA LEU A 196 -6.88 19.15 16.03
C LEU A 196 -6.88 20.48 15.28
N SER A 197 -5.74 21.17 15.28
CA SER A 197 -5.53 22.22 14.29
C SER A 197 -5.44 21.61 12.89
N ASP A 198 -5.62 22.44 11.86
CA ASP A 198 -5.52 22.03 10.45
C ASP A 198 -4.31 21.11 10.22
N THR A 199 -4.58 19.83 9.98
CA THR A 199 -3.58 18.76 9.87
C THR A 199 -2.80 18.79 8.57
N PHE A 200 -3.28 19.50 7.54
CA PHE A 200 -2.55 19.73 6.30
C PHE A 200 -1.49 20.81 6.50
N ASN A 201 -1.85 21.90 7.18
CA ASN A 201 -0.94 23.02 7.39
C ASN A 201 0.00 22.85 8.59
N ASN A 202 -0.40 22.11 9.63
CA ASN A 202 0.34 21.99 10.89
C ASN A 202 0.85 20.57 11.13
N PHE A 203 2.09 20.47 11.63
CA PHE A 203 2.61 19.20 12.09
C PHE A 203 1.99 18.82 13.42
N HIS A 204 1.62 17.55 13.54
CA HIS A 204 1.27 16.90 14.79
C HIS A 204 2.15 15.66 15.00
N ASP A 205 2.41 15.33 16.26
CA ASP A 205 3.09 14.09 16.63
C ASP A 205 2.04 13.04 17.00
N TYR A 206 1.89 12.03 16.16
CA TYR A 206 0.97 10.91 16.36
C TYR A 206 1.73 9.72 16.91
N GLU A 207 1.30 9.19 18.05
CA GLU A 207 1.96 8.08 18.74
C GLU A 207 0.99 6.92 18.94
N ILE A 208 1.47 5.71 18.68
CA ILE A 208 0.83 4.45 19.05
C ILE A 208 1.71 3.80 20.11
N ARG A 209 1.18 3.63 21.31
CA ARG A 209 1.76 2.78 22.35
C ARG A 209 1.03 1.47 22.35
N TRP A 210 1.73 0.39 22.08
CA TRP A 210 1.14 -0.92 21.92
C TRP A 210 1.83 -1.90 22.85
N THR A 211 1.06 -2.51 23.74
CA THR A 211 1.52 -3.51 24.70
C THR A 211 0.68 -4.78 24.56
N PRO A 212 1.05 -5.89 25.23
CA PRO A 212 0.18 -7.06 25.26
C PRO A 212 -1.23 -6.79 25.84
N ASP A 213 -1.41 -5.75 26.64
CA ASP A 213 -2.64 -5.49 27.38
C ASP A 213 -3.47 -4.33 26.84
N GLU A 214 -2.87 -3.36 26.16
CA GLU A 214 -3.58 -2.21 25.58
C GLU A 214 -2.84 -1.51 24.44
N ILE A 215 -3.65 -0.86 23.59
CA ILE A 215 -3.22 0.11 22.58
C ILE A 215 -3.65 1.49 23.06
N THR A 216 -2.74 2.46 23.04
CA THR A 216 -3.04 3.86 23.32
C THR A 216 -2.58 4.74 22.17
N TRP A 217 -3.51 5.54 21.64
CA TRP A 217 -3.30 6.54 20.60
C TRP A 217 -3.15 7.92 21.25
N LEU A 218 -2.04 8.60 20.97
CA LEU A 218 -1.77 9.96 21.42
C LEU A 218 -1.54 10.91 20.25
N VAL A 219 -1.99 12.16 20.43
CA VAL A 219 -1.65 13.27 19.54
C VAL A 219 -1.02 14.38 20.36
N ASP A 220 0.16 14.84 19.96
CA ASP A 220 0.97 15.85 20.65
C ASP A 220 1.17 15.53 22.14
N GLY A 221 1.42 14.25 22.43
CA GLY A 221 1.63 13.72 23.78
C GLY A 221 0.37 13.61 24.65
N LYS A 222 -0.82 13.92 24.12
CA LYS A 222 -2.10 13.77 24.82
C LYS A 222 -2.80 12.49 24.38
N VAL A 223 -3.24 11.69 25.35
CA VAL A 223 -4.05 10.49 25.08
C VAL A 223 -5.39 10.90 24.45
N GLY A 224 -5.65 10.44 23.23
CA GLY A 224 -6.95 10.59 22.58
C GLY A 224 -7.80 9.33 22.69
N ARG A 225 -7.19 8.14 22.71
CA ARG A 225 -7.90 6.87 22.82
C ARG A 225 -7.03 5.80 23.48
N THR A 226 -7.67 4.92 24.25
CA THR A 226 -7.09 3.66 24.72
C THR A 226 -8.06 2.51 24.41
N LYS A 227 -7.55 1.37 23.97
CA LYS A 227 -8.29 0.13 23.79
C LYS A 227 -7.59 -0.99 24.56
N LYS A 228 -8.29 -1.58 25.52
CA LYS A 228 -7.74 -2.70 26.30
C LYS A 228 -7.98 -4.02 25.58
N ARG A 229 -7.01 -4.93 25.63
CA ARG A 229 -7.18 -6.31 25.18
C ARG A 229 -8.35 -6.99 25.87
N SER A 230 -8.58 -6.73 27.16
CA SER A 230 -9.71 -7.28 27.91
C SER A 230 -11.09 -6.90 27.35
N GLU A 231 -11.16 -5.92 26.45
CA GLU A 231 -12.39 -5.45 25.79
C GLU A 231 -12.56 -6.02 24.38
N THR A 232 -11.73 -6.98 23.98
CA THR A 232 -11.76 -7.59 22.63
C THR A 232 -12.11 -9.09 22.66
N TRP A 233 -12.68 -9.57 23.77
CA TRP A 233 -13.08 -10.97 23.88
C TRP A 233 -14.13 -11.31 22.83
N ASN A 234 -13.82 -12.28 21.99
CA ASN A 234 -14.78 -12.90 21.09
C ASN A 234 -15.20 -14.25 21.69
N ALA A 235 -16.40 -14.30 22.27
CA ALA A 235 -16.93 -15.51 22.89
C ALA A 235 -17.16 -16.66 21.89
N THR A 236 -17.47 -16.33 20.63
CA THR A 236 -17.72 -17.32 19.56
C THR A 236 -16.42 -17.99 19.13
N ALA A 237 -15.37 -17.20 18.93
CA ALA A 237 -14.05 -17.70 18.53
C ALA A 237 -13.18 -18.14 19.73
N ASN A 238 -13.64 -17.90 20.97
CA ASN A 238 -12.92 -18.19 22.21
C ASN A 238 -11.49 -17.60 22.22
N GLN A 239 -11.36 -16.36 21.78
CA GLN A 239 -10.07 -15.67 21.68
C GLN A 239 -10.21 -14.17 21.85
N TRP A 240 -9.07 -13.51 22.07
CA TRP A 240 -8.97 -12.05 22.07
C TRP A 240 -8.72 -11.57 20.64
N ASN A 241 -9.68 -10.85 20.06
CA ASN A 241 -9.51 -10.18 18.77
C ASN A 241 -8.72 -8.88 18.96
N TYR A 242 -7.48 -9.01 19.44
CA TYR A 242 -6.56 -7.92 19.76
C TYR A 242 -5.30 -8.05 18.89
N PRO A 243 -4.82 -6.97 18.25
CA PRO A 243 -3.56 -6.97 17.51
C PRO A 243 -2.40 -7.45 18.38
N GLN A 244 -1.75 -8.54 17.97
CA GLN A 244 -0.83 -9.28 18.83
C GLN A 244 0.32 -9.95 18.08
N SER A 245 0.53 -9.60 16.80
CA SER A 245 1.57 -10.19 15.93
C SER A 245 2.49 -9.12 15.35
N PRO A 246 3.77 -9.43 15.03
CA PRO A 246 4.78 -8.44 14.71
C PRO A 246 4.36 -7.66 13.46
N ALA A 247 4.47 -6.35 13.52
CA ALA A 247 3.93 -5.43 12.53
C ALA A 247 5.00 -4.48 12.01
N ARG A 248 4.91 -4.14 10.72
CA ARG A 248 5.70 -3.05 10.13
C ARG A 248 4.99 -1.74 10.34
N VAL A 249 5.78 -0.68 10.50
CA VAL A 249 5.30 0.68 10.35
C VAL A 249 5.09 0.96 8.87
N GLN A 250 3.90 1.40 8.48
CA GLN A 250 3.57 1.84 7.14
C GLN A 250 3.07 3.27 7.15
N LEU A 251 3.60 4.08 6.24
CA LEU A 251 3.18 5.46 6.00
C LEU A 251 2.65 5.52 4.57
N SER A 252 1.49 6.13 4.35
CA SER A 252 0.93 6.19 3.01
C SER A 252 0.09 7.42 2.71
N ILE A 253 -0.03 7.68 1.41
CA ILE A 253 -1.12 8.45 0.80
C ILE A 253 -1.75 7.55 -0.27
N TRP A 254 -3.07 7.50 -0.33
CA TRP A 254 -3.79 6.63 -1.28
C TRP A 254 -5.17 7.19 -1.66
N PRO A 255 -5.72 6.80 -2.83
CA PRO A 255 -6.97 7.35 -3.33
C PRO A 255 -8.17 6.56 -2.81
N GLY A 256 -8.57 6.78 -1.55
CA GLY A 256 -9.76 6.15 -0.96
C GLY A 256 -11.03 6.33 -1.80
N GLY A 257 -11.17 7.48 -2.45
CA GLY A 257 -12.26 7.82 -3.37
C GLY A 257 -12.09 7.31 -4.81
N ALA A 258 -11.14 6.42 -5.10
CA ALA A 258 -10.99 5.85 -6.44
C ALA A 258 -12.23 5.03 -6.86
N GLU A 259 -12.64 5.15 -8.12
CA GLU A 259 -13.83 4.48 -8.67
C GLU A 259 -13.78 2.94 -8.59
N THR A 260 -12.58 2.37 -8.47
CA THR A 260 -12.36 0.94 -8.33
C THR A 260 -12.59 0.43 -6.90
N ASN A 261 -12.69 1.32 -5.91
CA ASN A 261 -12.91 0.93 -4.52
C ASN A 261 -14.39 0.65 -4.24
N ALA A 262 -14.66 -0.07 -3.14
CA ALA A 262 -16.01 -0.32 -2.70
C ALA A 262 -16.73 1.00 -2.38
N LYS A 263 -18.04 1.06 -2.65
CA LYS A 263 -18.85 2.27 -2.40
C LYS A 263 -18.70 2.80 -0.97
N GLY A 264 -18.67 1.91 0.03
CA GLY A 264 -18.49 2.30 1.43
C GLY A 264 -17.15 3.01 1.69
N THR A 265 -16.07 2.56 1.06
CA THR A 265 -14.74 3.19 1.13
C THR A 265 -14.75 4.57 0.47
N ILE A 266 -15.39 4.69 -0.70
CA ILE A 266 -15.51 5.98 -1.41
C ILE A 266 -16.30 6.98 -0.56
N ASP A 267 -17.45 6.56 -0.03
CA ASP A 267 -18.30 7.42 0.79
C ASP A 267 -17.57 7.85 2.08
N TRP A 268 -16.85 6.93 2.74
CA TRP A 268 -16.02 7.21 3.92
C TRP A 268 -14.88 8.19 3.63
N ALA A 269 -14.23 8.07 2.47
CA ALA A 269 -13.16 8.98 2.02
C ALA A 269 -13.69 10.37 1.62
N GLY A 270 -14.97 10.65 1.85
CA GLY A 270 -15.61 11.93 1.56
C GLY A 270 -16.17 12.03 0.14
N GLY A 271 -16.17 10.95 -0.63
CA GLY A 271 -16.69 10.86 -1.99
C GLY A 271 -15.62 10.52 -3.04
N PRO A 272 -15.97 10.58 -4.34
CA PRO A 272 -15.04 10.34 -5.43
C PRO A 272 -13.85 11.27 -5.38
N ILE A 273 -12.66 10.76 -5.68
CA ILE A 273 -11.44 11.57 -5.67
C ILE A 273 -11.46 12.64 -6.78
N ASP A 274 -11.05 13.86 -6.44
CA ASP A 274 -10.88 14.94 -7.42
C ASP A 274 -9.49 14.93 -8.04
N TRP A 275 -9.35 14.25 -9.19
CA TRP A 275 -8.11 14.22 -9.97
C TRP A 275 -7.74 15.54 -10.67
N ASN A 276 -8.46 16.63 -10.38
CA ASN A 276 -8.12 17.99 -10.78
C ASN A 276 -8.02 18.91 -9.55
N SER A 277 -7.64 18.37 -8.39
CA SER A 277 -7.40 19.15 -7.16
C SER A 277 -6.42 20.31 -7.40
N GLU A 278 -6.47 21.32 -6.52
CA GLU A 278 -5.50 22.43 -6.54
C GLU A 278 -4.05 21.92 -6.50
N ASP A 279 -3.77 20.90 -5.67
CA ASP A 279 -2.43 20.36 -5.49
C ASP A 279 -1.96 19.60 -6.75
N ILE A 280 -2.84 18.83 -7.41
CA ILE A 280 -2.54 18.21 -8.71
C ILE A 280 -2.30 19.27 -9.79
N GLN A 281 -3.08 20.35 -9.83
CA GLN A 281 -2.89 21.42 -10.83
C GLN A 281 -1.58 22.19 -10.62
N ASN A 282 -1.21 22.46 -9.37
CA ASN A 282 -0.03 23.26 -9.04
C ASN A 282 1.27 22.43 -9.02
N TYR A 283 1.21 21.18 -8.57
CA TYR A 283 2.39 20.35 -8.31
C TYR A 283 2.43 19.05 -9.12
N GLY A 284 1.30 18.60 -9.68
CA GLY A 284 1.17 17.35 -10.42
C GLY A 284 0.77 16.14 -9.57
N TYR A 285 0.63 16.31 -8.25
CA TYR A 285 0.30 15.25 -7.28
C TYR A 285 -0.34 15.83 -6.03
N ASP A 286 -1.17 15.02 -5.35
CA ASP A 286 -1.49 15.23 -3.93
C ASP A 286 -0.33 14.66 -3.08
N PHE A 287 -0.18 15.10 -1.82
CA PHE A 287 0.92 14.65 -0.98
C PHE A 287 0.64 14.68 0.52
N ALA A 288 1.32 13.81 1.27
CA ALA A 288 1.43 13.86 2.71
C ALA A 288 2.89 14.07 3.12
N THR A 289 3.16 14.80 4.21
CA THR A 289 4.52 15.15 4.64
C THR A 289 4.87 14.48 5.96
N PHE A 290 6.01 13.79 6.01
CA PHE A 290 6.53 13.12 7.19
C PHE A 290 7.89 13.73 7.57
N GLY A 291 8.02 14.18 8.81
CA GLY A 291 9.23 14.84 9.31
C GLY A 291 10.16 13.90 10.11
N GLN A 292 9.58 13.00 10.90
CA GLN A 292 10.33 12.03 11.70
C GLN A 292 9.45 10.83 12.04
N VAL A 293 10.06 9.65 12.13
CA VAL A 293 9.48 8.48 12.80
C VAL A 293 10.42 8.04 13.91
N GLU A 294 9.89 7.70 15.08
CA GLU A 294 10.63 7.14 16.21
C GLU A 294 9.98 5.83 16.59
N VAL A 295 10.78 4.75 16.64
CA VAL A 295 10.35 3.42 17.07
C VAL A 295 11.13 3.06 18.33
N GLU A 296 10.40 2.66 19.36
CA GLU A 296 10.92 2.05 20.59
C GLU A 296 10.38 0.63 20.66
N CYS A 297 11.26 -0.35 20.54
CA CYS A 297 10.88 -1.75 20.56
C CYS A 297 10.53 -2.21 21.97
N TYR A 298 9.53 -3.07 22.10
CA TYR A 298 9.21 -3.69 23.38
C TYR A 298 10.36 -4.57 23.88
N ASN A 299 10.67 -4.53 25.17
CA ASN A 299 11.80 -5.25 25.75
C ASN A 299 11.34 -6.36 26.71
N ALA A 300 10.61 -7.35 26.18
CA ALA A 300 10.20 -8.50 26.98
C ALA A 300 11.37 -9.47 27.17
N THR A 301 11.56 -9.98 28.39
CA THR A 301 12.55 -11.05 28.69
C THR A 301 12.02 -12.45 28.35
N SER A 302 10.71 -12.59 28.23
CA SER A 302 10.01 -13.81 27.85
C SER A 302 8.81 -13.45 26.99
N GLY A 303 8.44 -14.32 26.06
CA GLY A 303 7.30 -14.07 25.17
C GLY A 303 5.99 -13.81 25.94
N PRO A 304 5.05 -13.05 25.34
CA PRO A 304 5.13 -12.45 24.00
C PRO A 304 5.88 -11.09 23.99
N GLY A 305 6.39 -10.69 22.83
CA GLY A 305 7.07 -9.39 22.64
C GLY A 305 8.59 -9.39 22.84
N THR A 306 9.24 -10.54 22.72
CA THR A 306 10.71 -10.60 22.67
C THR A 306 11.20 -10.14 21.29
N ASN A 307 12.41 -9.59 21.20
CA ASN A 307 13.02 -9.09 19.96
C ASN A 307 14.53 -9.33 19.91
N SER A 308 14.98 -10.41 20.57
CA SER A 308 16.40 -10.61 20.88
C SER A 308 17.16 -11.39 19.81
N LYS A 309 16.46 -11.95 18.81
CA LYS A 309 17.07 -12.78 17.77
C LYS A 309 17.16 -12.03 16.44
N THR A 310 17.07 -12.75 15.33
CA THR A 310 17.27 -12.21 13.98
C THR A 310 15.94 -11.92 13.30
N SER A 311 14.96 -12.81 13.45
CA SER A 311 13.68 -12.71 12.76
C SER A 311 12.52 -13.36 13.49
N TYR A 312 11.31 -12.97 13.11
CA TYR A 312 10.07 -13.61 13.48
C TYR A 312 9.59 -14.59 12.41
N THR A 313 9.11 -15.74 12.87
CA THR A 313 8.35 -16.72 12.06
C THR A 313 7.14 -17.23 12.83
N TYR A 314 6.29 -18.04 12.18
CA TYR A 314 5.10 -18.63 12.80
C TYR A 314 5.23 -20.15 12.87
N SER A 315 5.01 -20.73 14.04
CA SER A 315 5.00 -22.19 14.23
C SER A 315 3.64 -22.84 13.95
N ASP A 316 2.57 -22.04 13.86
CA ASP A 316 1.20 -22.50 13.67
C ASP A 316 0.36 -21.47 12.92
N ALA A 317 -0.62 -21.94 12.15
CA ALA A 317 -1.44 -21.08 11.28
C ALA A 317 -2.47 -20.23 12.03
N ARG A 318 -2.67 -20.45 13.34
CA ARG A 318 -3.51 -19.55 14.16
C ARG A 318 -2.99 -18.11 14.14
N GLY A 319 -1.69 -17.88 13.95
CA GLY A 319 -1.13 -16.53 13.86
C GLY A 319 -1.33 -15.69 15.13
N THR A 320 -1.60 -16.33 16.26
CA THR A 320 -1.74 -15.70 17.57
C THR A 320 -0.39 -15.54 18.26
N ASN A 321 -0.32 -14.73 19.31
CA ASN A 321 0.94 -14.36 19.93
C ASN A 321 1.78 -15.54 20.46
N ASP A 322 1.13 -16.64 20.85
CA ASP A 322 1.72 -17.90 21.31
C ASP A 322 2.34 -18.74 20.19
N THR A 323 2.14 -18.36 18.93
CA THR A 323 2.65 -19.06 17.74
C THR A 323 3.84 -18.38 17.09
N ILE A 324 4.22 -17.20 17.57
CA ILE A 324 5.35 -16.43 17.03
C ILE A 324 6.64 -16.95 17.62
N VAL A 325 7.63 -17.15 16.75
CA VAL A 325 8.98 -17.59 17.10
C VAL A 325 9.94 -16.43 16.83
N ASP A 326 10.50 -15.85 17.88
CA ASP A 326 11.69 -14.98 17.85
C ASP A 326 12.93 -15.89 17.69
N GLY A 327 13.48 -15.96 16.47
CA GLY A 327 14.45 -16.97 16.07
C GLY A 327 15.60 -16.44 15.21
N ASP A 328 16.52 -17.32 14.86
CA ASP A 328 17.79 -16.98 14.21
C ASP A 328 17.78 -17.23 12.69
N ARG A 329 16.60 -17.28 12.06
CA ARG A 329 16.49 -17.52 10.61
C ARG A 329 16.88 -16.27 9.83
N GLY A 330 17.58 -16.46 8.72
CA GLY A 330 18.01 -15.37 7.84
C GLY A 330 16.85 -14.70 7.11
N THR A 331 16.99 -13.41 6.82
CA THR A 331 15.95 -12.55 6.24
C THR A 331 16.27 -12.10 4.80
N ILE A 332 17.44 -12.47 4.28
CA ILE A 332 17.99 -11.89 3.04
C ILE A 332 17.91 -12.91 1.90
N LEU A 333 17.15 -12.57 0.87
CA LEU A 333 17.10 -13.31 -0.39
C LEU A 333 18.37 -13.07 -1.21
N LYS A 334 18.93 -14.14 -1.78
CA LYS A 334 20.07 -14.03 -2.69
C LYS A 334 19.68 -13.48 -4.08
N SER A 335 18.44 -13.71 -4.50
CA SER A 335 17.85 -13.16 -5.72
C SER A 335 16.31 -13.19 -5.66
N PHE A 336 15.62 -12.54 -6.60
CA PHE A 336 14.15 -12.61 -6.71
C PHE A 336 13.60 -13.95 -7.21
N SER A 337 14.47 -14.93 -7.50
CA SER A 337 14.05 -16.31 -7.65
C SER A 337 13.87 -17.04 -6.31
N GLY A 338 14.31 -16.43 -5.20
CA GLY A 338 14.25 -17.02 -3.87
C GLY A 338 12.89 -16.89 -3.20
N THR A 339 12.69 -17.71 -2.17
CA THR A 339 11.51 -17.75 -1.28
C THR A 339 11.96 -18.11 0.12
N GLY A 340 11.06 -18.10 1.12
CA GLY A 340 11.37 -18.64 2.45
C GLY A 340 11.77 -20.13 2.47
N LEU A 341 11.37 -20.89 1.44
CA LEU A 341 11.72 -22.30 1.27
C LEU A 341 13.13 -22.50 0.68
N ASP A 342 13.60 -21.53 -0.11
CA ASP A 342 14.95 -21.51 -0.68
C ASP A 342 15.42 -20.07 -0.87
N MET A 343 16.08 -19.54 0.15
CA MET A 343 16.61 -18.17 0.17
C MET A 343 17.76 -17.97 -0.82
N ASN A 344 18.39 -19.05 -1.32
CA ASN A 344 19.58 -19.01 -2.16
C ASN A 344 19.30 -19.22 -3.66
N ALA A 345 18.04 -19.49 -4.04
CA ALA A 345 17.67 -19.75 -5.42
C ALA A 345 18.11 -18.62 -6.36
N GLY A 346 18.55 -18.99 -7.56
CA GLY A 346 18.98 -18.06 -8.62
C GLY A 346 20.29 -17.31 -8.37
N GLY A 347 20.91 -17.44 -7.19
CA GLY A 347 22.17 -16.79 -6.91
C GLY A 347 23.35 -17.58 -7.47
N SER A 348 24.18 -16.95 -8.30
CA SER A 348 25.41 -17.55 -8.84
C SER A 348 26.24 -18.18 -7.71
N SER A 349 26.56 -19.46 -7.85
CA SER A 349 27.42 -20.19 -6.92
C SER A 349 28.87 -19.80 -7.16
N SER A 350 29.42 -18.93 -6.30
CA SER A 350 30.88 -18.93 -6.10
C SER A 350 31.21 -20.01 -5.07
N SER A 351 31.26 -21.26 -5.51
CA SER A 351 31.90 -22.34 -4.76
C SER A 351 32.68 -23.25 -5.71
N SER A 352 33.99 -23.22 -5.52
CA SER A 352 35.02 -24.10 -6.05
C SER A 352 34.63 -25.58 -6.12
N GLY A 353 34.75 -26.16 -7.31
CA GLY A 353 35.20 -27.52 -7.60
C GLY A 353 34.46 -28.71 -6.97
N ALA A 354 33.54 -29.31 -7.72
CA ALA A 354 33.46 -30.76 -7.88
C ALA A 354 32.57 -31.10 -9.10
N SER A 355 33.15 -31.84 -10.04
CA SER A 355 32.46 -32.36 -11.22
C SER A 355 31.39 -33.39 -10.84
N ALA A 356 30.17 -33.22 -11.32
CA ALA A 356 29.25 -34.33 -11.59
C ALA A 356 28.28 -33.91 -12.71
N SER A 357 28.34 -34.66 -13.81
CA SER A 357 27.44 -34.57 -14.95
C SER A 357 26.02 -34.93 -14.56
N GLY A 358 25.04 -34.12 -14.98
CA GLY A 358 23.63 -34.40 -14.83
C GLY A 358 22.77 -33.36 -15.53
N THR A 359 22.54 -33.59 -16.82
CA THR A 359 21.72 -32.76 -17.70
C THR A 359 20.24 -32.82 -17.29
N ALA A 360 19.68 -31.70 -16.82
CA ALA A 360 18.26 -31.37 -16.94
C ALA A 360 18.07 -29.87 -16.66
N THR A 361 18.48 -29.03 -17.61
CA THR A 361 18.07 -27.62 -17.69
C THR A 361 16.59 -27.55 -18.03
N LYS A 362 15.72 -27.41 -17.03
CA LYS A 362 14.45 -26.71 -17.21
C LYS A 362 14.72 -25.22 -17.00
N SER A 363 14.93 -24.50 -18.10
CA SER A 363 14.82 -23.05 -18.12
C SER A 363 13.43 -22.67 -17.62
N ALA A 364 13.36 -22.07 -16.43
CA ALA A 364 12.21 -21.29 -16.00
C ALA A 364 12.23 -19.97 -16.79
N SER A 365 11.84 -20.04 -18.05
CA SER A 365 11.47 -18.86 -18.84
C SER A 365 10.02 -18.50 -18.47
N GLY A 366 9.82 -17.36 -17.82
CA GLY A 366 8.49 -16.74 -17.72
C GLY A 366 8.01 -16.41 -16.32
N ALA A 367 8.70 -15.50 -15.63
CA ALA A 367 8.11 -14.54 -14.70
C ALA A 367 9.17 -13.46 -14.43
N VAL A 368 9.13 -12.37 -15.19
CA VAL A 368 9.68 -11.11 -14.68
C VAL A 368 8.95 -10.87 -13.36
N ALA A 369 9.68 -10.77 -12.25
CA ALA A 369 9.09 -10.54 -10.94
C ALA A 369 8.27 -9.25 -10.98
N SER A 370 6.94 -9.40 -11.08
CA SER A 370 6.01 -8.30 -10.91
C SER A 370 6.11 -7.78 -9.47
N VAL A 371 5.85 -6.50 -9.27
CA VAL A 371 5.71 -5.94 -7.92
C VAL A 371 4.28 -6.24 -7.45
N PRO A 372 4.08 -6.86 -6.28
CA PRO A 372 2.74 -7.12 -5.76
C PRO A 372 1.99 -5.80 -5.50
N GLY A 373 0.66 -5.79 -5.70
CA GLY A 373 -0.17 -4.66 -5.25
C GLY A 373 -0.48 -3.56 -6.26
N GLY A 374 -0.55 -3.87 -7.55
CA GLY A 374 -0.89 -2.89 -8.61
C GLY A 374 -2.32 -2.32 -8.60
N THR A 375 -3.08 -2.45 -7.52
CA THR A 375 -4.47 -1.97 -7.38
C THR A 375 -4.56 -0.78 -6.43
N ALA A 376 -5.51 0.15 -6.65
CA ALA A 376 -5.66 1.43 -5.93
C ALA A 376 -6.14 1.33 -4.46
N SER A 377 -5.88 0.21 -3.80
CA SER A 377 -6.32 -0.07 -2.43
C SER A 377 -5.21 0.25 -1.44
N GLY A 378 -5.57 0.89 -0.32
CA GLY A 378 -4.63 1.21 0.74
C GLY A 378 -4.04 -0.06 1.39
N PRO A 379 -2.89 0.05 2.07
CA PRO A 379 -2.19 -1.10 2.64
C PRO A 379 -3.00 -1.95 3.65
N GLY A 380 -4.00 -1.37 4.33
CA GLY A 380 -4.94 -2.03 5.25
C GLY A 380 -6.31 -2.43 4.64
N SER A 381 -6.51 -2.19 3.34
CA SER A 381 -7.74 -2.64 2.67
C SER A 381 -7.65 -4.13 2.36
N SER A 382 -8.38 -4.97 3.11
CA SER A 382 -8.46 -6.42 2.84
C SER A 382 -8.98 -6.67 1.41
N PRO A 383 -8.23 -7.38 0.55
CA PRO A 383 -8.71 -7.80 -0.76
C PRO A 383 -9.60 -9.03 -0.57
N GLY A 384 -10.88 -8.83 -0.27
CA GLY A 384 -11.79 -9.95 -0.09
C GLY A 384 -13.14 -9.56 0.48
N GLU A 385 -14.00 -8.99 -0.36
CA GLU A 385 -15.45 -9.25 -0.39
C GLU A 385 -16.03 -8.54 -1.62
N GLN A 386 -15.97 -9.20 -2.77
CA GLN A 386 -17.00 -8.99 -3.78
C GLN A 386 -18.27 -9.59 -3.18
N GLY A 387 -19.10 -8.73 -2.59
CA GLY A 387 -20.40 -9.13 -2.09
C GLY A 387 -21.22 -9.74 -3.21
N ASP A 388 -21.41 -11.05 -3.16
CA ASP A 388 -22.41 -11.73 -3.95
C ASP A 388 -23.77 -11.15 -3.57
N GLY A 389 -24.38 -10.43 -4.51
CA GLY A 389 -25.72 -9.89 -4.39
C GLY A 389 -26.71 -11.03 -4.18
N VAL A 390 -27.11 -11.25 -2.92
CA VAL A 390 -28.28 -12.05 -2.59
C VAL A 390 -29.50 -11.34 -3.16
N SER A 391 -30.00 -11.91 -4.26
CA SER A 391 -31.24 -11.54 -4.90
C SER A 391 -32.40 -12.06 -4.05
N SER A 392 -32.92 -11.23 -3.15
CA SER A 392 -34.26 -11.46 -2.58
C SER A 392 -35.30 -10.89 -3.54
N ALA A 393 -35.88 -11.76 -4.36
CA ALA A 393 -37.12 -11.49 -5.06
C ALA A 393 -38.26 -11.36 -4.03
N GLY A 394 -38.93 -10.21 -4.03
CA GLY A 394 -40.14 -9.94 -3.26
C GLY A 394 -41.02 -8.97 -4.04
N SER A 395 -42.09 -9.52 -4.61
CA SER A 395 -43.01 -8.92 -5.56
C SER A 395 -43.85 -7.75 -5.03
N GLY A 396 -44.22 -6.85 -5.94
CA GLY A 396 -45.65 -6.55 -6.17
C GLY A 396 -46.24 -5.27 -5.55
N ASP A 397 -46.60 -4.37 -6.48
CA ASP A 397 -47.81 -3.54 -6.52
C ASP A 397 -47.90 -2.19 -5.78
N GLY A 398 -48.32 -1.18 -6.54
CA GLY A 398 -49.38 -0.29 -6.08
C GLY A 398 -49.18 1.22 -6.21
N ALA A 399 -49.52 1.75 -7.39
CA ALA A 399 -50.31 2.97 -7.61
C ALA A 399 -49.84 4.36 -7.11
N GLY A 400 -49.72 5.28 -8.08
CA GLY A 400 -50.50 6.53 -8.09
C GLY A 400 -49.76 7.82 -7.70
N GLY A 401 -49.86 8.84 -8.56
CA GLY A 401 -49.68 10.24 -8.13
C GLY A 401 -48.94 11.15 -9.12
N SER A 402 -49.68 11.68 -10.09
CA SER A 402 -49.31 12.75 -11.02
C SER A 402 -49.16 14.14 -10.40
N SER A 403 -48.49 15.05 -11.14
CA SER A 403 -48.59 16.55 -11.23
C SER A 403 -47.24 17.26 -10.96
N THR A 404 -46.55 17.79 -12.00
CA THR A 404 -46.65 19.11 -12.68
C THR A 404 -46.38 20.32 -11.80
N GLY A 405 -45.49 21.23 -12.26
CA GLY A 405 -45.55 22.64 -11.86
C GLY A 405 -44.23 23.41 -11.88
N SER A 406 -44.11 24.36 -12.80
CA SER A 406 -42.94 25.16 -13.14
C SER A 406 -42.72 26.42 -12.27
N SER A 407 -41.45 26.85 -12.23
CA SER A 407 -40.92 28.22 -12.41
C SER A 407 -41.19 29.37 -11.41
N ALA A 408 -40.17 30.27 -11.42
CA ALA A 408 -40.06 31.65 -10.92
C ALA A 408 -39.45 31.78 -9.50
N GLY A 409 -38.49 32.66 -9.22
CA GLY A 409 -37.88 33.71 -10.02
C GLY A 409 -37.24 34.76 -9.09
N CYS A 410 -36.01 35.16 -9.44
CA CYS A 410 -35.42 36.50 -9.32
C CYS A 410 -35.02 37.14 -7.98
N GLN A 411 -33.73 37.52 -7.97
CA GLN A 411 -33.14 38.83 -7.62
C GLN A 411 -33.07 39.27 -6.14
N ALA A 412 -32.16 40.14 -5.70
CA ALA A 412 -30.82 40.60 -6.11
C ALA A 412 -30.49 41.76 -5.13
N THR A 413 -29.29 41.78 -4.55
CA THR A 413 -28.56 43.00 -4.13
C THR A 413 -27.07 42.65 -4.32
N GLY A 414 -26.43 42.98 -5.45
CA GLY A 414 -25.81 44.27 -5.77
C GLY A 414 -24.45 44.35 -5.04
N PHE A 415 -23.30 44.14 -5.68
CA PHE A 415 -22.65 45.07 -6.63
C PHE A 415 -21.55 44.34 -7.44
N SER A 416 -21.43 44.68 -8.73
CA SER A 416 -20.38 44.22 -9.65
C SER A 416 -19.79 45.45 -10.34
N GLN A 417 -18.48 45.47 -10.61
CA GLN A 417 -17.95 45.72 -11.96
C GLN A 417 -16.42 45.56 -12.03
N ASP A 418 -16.04 44.87 -13.10
CA ASP A 418 -14.70 44.63 -13.66
C ASP A 418 -14.14 45.89 -14.35
N CYS A 419 -12.81 45.97 -14.50
CA CYS A 419 -12.07 46.47 -15.67
C CYS A 419 -10.56 46.57 -15.34
N GLY A 420 -9.73 45.83 -16.09
CA GLY A 420 -8.27 45.81 -15.95
C GLY A 420 -7.51 46.99 -16.55
N GLY A 421 -6.16 46.96 -16.41
CA GLY A 421 -5.25 47.78 -17.22
C GLY A 421 -3.94 48.26 -16.56
N SER A 422 -2.94 47.38 -16.48
CA SER A 422 -1.50 47.55 -16.85
C SER A 422 -0.57 48.66 -16.30
N SER A 423 0.64 48.19 -15.91
CA SER A 423 2.00 48.80 -15.97
C SER A 423 2.42 49.78 -14.84
N SER A 424 3.64 49.81 -14.28
CA SER A 424 4.92 49.10 -14.50
C SER A 424 5.96 49.38 -13.37
N SER A 425 6.91 48.44 -13.19
CA SER A 425 8.32 48.63 -12.75
C SER A 425 8.60 48.84 -11.23
N SER A 426 9.63 48.32 -10.54
CA SER A 426 10.92 47.68 -10.89
C SER A 426 11.57 46.93 -9.70
N GLY A 427 12.30 45.82 -9.97
CA GLY A 427 13.53 45.30 -9.32
C GLY A 427 13.46 44.77 -7.87
N ASN A 428 14.15 43.72 -7.41
CA ASN A 428 15.25 42.88 -7.90
C ASN A 428 15.28 41.63 -6.95
N GLY A 429 15.31 40.37 -7.39
CA GLY A 429 16.55 39.61 -7.64
C GLY A 429 16.78 38.53 -6.56
N GLY A 430 16.71 37.24 -6.92
CA GLY A 430 16.99 36.13 -6.00
C GLY A 430 16.61 34.76 -6.56
N THR A 431 17.27 34.33 -7.63
CA THR A 431 17.12 33.02 -8.29
C THR A 431 17.79 31.89 -7.51
N ASN A 432 17.08 30.79 -7.25
CA ASN A 432 17.67 29.46 -7.07
C ASN A 432 16.81 28.44 -7.84
N ALA A 433 17.21 28.19 -9.08
CA ALA A 433 16.65 27.15 -9.93
C ALA A 433 17.37 25.83 -9.67
N GLY A 434 16.71 24.90 -8.98
CA GLY A 434 17.11 23.50 -8.90
C GLY A 434 16.41 22.68 -9.98
N ALA A 435 16.74 22.94 -11.26
CA ALA A 435 16.31 22.08 -12.35
C ALA A 435 17.21 20.84 -12.37
N ARG A 436 16.72 19.69 -11.90
CA ARG A 436 17.27 18.40 -12.30
C ARG A 436 16.41 17.82 -13.42
N VAL A 437 17.12 17.42 -14.46
CA VAL A 437 16.64 16.79 -15.68
C VAL A 437 15.75 15.60 -15.33
N VAL A 438 14.49 15.68 -15.77
CA VAL A 438 13.57 14.54 -15.81
C VAL A 438 14.10 13.60 -16.90
N GLU A 439 14.87 12.59 -16.51
CA GLU A 439 15.20 11.48 -17.40
C GLU A 439 13.95 10.60 -17.49
N ARG A 440 13.10 10.92 -18.48
CA ARG A 440 11.92 10.11 -18.82
C ARG A 440 12.39 8.73 -19.25
N THR A 441 12.40 7.77 -18.33
CA THR A 441 12.40 6.36 -18.69
C THR A 441 11.00 6.03 -19.21
N VAL A 442 10.83 6.16 -20.53
CA VAL A 442 9.61 5.74 -21.23
C VAL A 442 9.59 4.21 -21.23
N GLY A 443 8.97 3.63 -20.21
CA GLY A 443 8.59 2.22 -20.17
C GLY A 443 7.26 2.02 -20.88
N ALA A 444 7.31 1.54 -22.12
CA ALA A 444 6.28 0.81 -22.86
C ALA A 444 4.80 1.18 -22.63
N SER A 445 4.25 2.07 -23.48
CA SER A 445 2.89 1.98 -24.04
C SER A 445 2.68 3.04 -25.12
N ALA A 446 3.27 2.81 -26.29
CA ALA A 446 3.01 3.59 -27.50
C ALA A 446 2.71 2.65 -28.66
N LEU A 447 1.56 1.98 -28.62
CA LEU A 447 0.96 1.33 -29.78
C LEU A 447 -0.55 1.18 -29.60
N ALA A 448 -1.28 2.29 -29.48
CA ALA A 448 -2.75 2.27 -29.53
C ALA A 448 -3.35 3.62 -29.97
N VAL A 449 -2.82 4.23 -31.03
CA VAL A 449 -3.54 5.27 -31.79
C VAL A 449 -3.10 5.13 -33.23
N LEU A 450 -3.86 4.41 -34.08
CA LEU A 450 -3.90 4.60 -35.55
C LEU A 450 -4.92 3.71 -36.28
N VAL A 451 -6.12 3.45 -35.74
CA VAL A 451 -7.27 3.01 -36.57
C VAL A 451 -8.57 3.61 -36.00
N ALA A 452 -8.81 4.90 -36.26
CA ALA A 452 -10.11 5.51 -36.00
C ALA A 452 -10.35 6.77 -36.87
N VAL A 453 -10.01 6.74 -38.16
CA VAL A 453 -10.59 7.66 -39.17
C VAL A 453 -10.61 6.94 -40.52
N GLY A 454 -11.78 6.51 -40.98
CA GLY A 454 -11.94 5.89 -42.30
C GLY A 454 -13.15 4.98 -42.41
N GLY A 455 -14.35 5.50 -42.12
CA GLY A 455 -15.57 4.69 -42.13
C GLY A 455 -16.85 5.51 -42.18
N MET A 456 -16.89 6.58 -42.98
CA MET A 456 -18.14 7.22 -43.41
C MET A 456 -17.93 7.78 -44.81
N MET A 457 -18.15 6.95 -45.82
CA MET A 457 -18.50 7.33 -47.20
C MET A 457 -18.74 6.05 -48.02
N TRP A 458 -19.89 5.40 -47.82
CA TRP A 458 -20.72 4.88 -48.92
C TRP A 458 -22.05 4.34 -48.37
N LEU A 459 -23.12 4.93 -48.92
CA LEU A 459 -24.57 4.71 -48.74
C LEU A 459 -25.20 5.19 -47.43
#